data_AF-A0A8T3Y8Z1-F1
#
_entry.id   AF-A0A8T3Y8Z1-F1
#
_cell.length_a   1.000
_cell.length_b   1.000
_cell.length_c   1.000
_cell.angle_alpha   90.00
_cell.angle_beta   90.00
_cell.angle_gamma   90.00
#
_symmetry.space_group_name_H-M   'P 1'
#
loop_
_entity.id
_entity.type
_entity.pdbx_description
1 polymer ?
#
loop_
_entity_poly.entity_id
_entity_poly.type
_entity_poly.pdbx_seq_one_letter_code
_entity_poly.pdbx_strand_id
1 'polypeptide(L)'
;MTACELSIVIPALNEEGNISNLLQALKPLVTHIRHEIIVVDGKSADNTCAEAKREGATIIVQQQPGFGAALKEGFAHASGTWILTMDADFSHEPQSVPVMWNHRHAADIIIGSRYVKGGRFVISTWRKLLSKFTNTVFSKALSIPVKDMSGNFRLYRREVLDAIPITEQHYNVLQHILVHAYAQGFTMQEIPIHYVMRDQGKSKLKVTKFARAYLRTLCELWNLRHSPASADYDDLAHDSWIPLQRYWQRKRVRIITDWINGRTLDIGCGSSRIIKNSPHAIACDTAVHKLRYLQRTNHKRVSATLTHLPFTDASVDTIVNSEVIEHVPPEHIIFTEMHRVLADKGTLIIGTPDYDKLAWRIIERIYDFVLPHAYADEHQTHYTKQSLFALLKKHNFTIVDYKYICNSELIVLCKKIPKKIPNSLAEARSFRNFR
;
A
#
# COMPACT_ATOMS: atom_id res chain seq x y z
N MET A 1 27.86 6.17 17.88
CA MET A 1 27.16 7.39 17.44
C MET A 1 25.66 7.11 17.54
N THR A 2 24.96 7.81 18.42
CA THR A 2 23.52 7.62 18.65
C THR A 2 22.74 8.19 17.45
N ALA A 3 22.13 7.32 16.63
CA ALA A 3 21.45 7.70 15.38
C ALA A 3 20.40 8.83 15.53
N CYS A 4 20.26 9.69 14.52
CA CYS A 4 19.24 10.75 14.48
C CYS A 4 17.82 10.15 14.52
N GLU A 5 16.91 10.74 15.29
CA GLU A 5 15.52 10.27 15.43
C GLU A 5 14.56 11.07 14.56
N LEU A 6 14.73 12.40 14.50
CA LEU A 6 13.85 13.31 13.78
C LEU A 6 14.63 14.27 12.87
N SER A 7 14.37 14.23 11.57
CA SER A 7 14.80 15.29 10.64
C SER A 7 13.64 16.23 10.37
N ILE A 8 13.85 17.54 10.56
CA ILE A 8 12.88 18.56 10.18
C ILE A 8 13.33 19.19 8.87
N VAL A 9 12.60 18.94 7.79
CA VAL A 9 12.89 19.42 6.44
C VAL A 9 12.03 20.65 6.14
N ILE A 10 12.68 21.76 5.84
CA ILE A 10 12.05 23.08 5.64
C ILE A 10 12.45 23.63 4.27
N PRO A 11 11.62 23.50 3.23
CA PRO A 11 11.81 24.22 1.97
C PRO A 11 11.68 25.74 2.21
N ALA A 12 12.63 26.53 1.70
CA ALA A 12 12.64 27.98 1.86
C ALA A 12 13.03 28.67 0.55
N LEU A 13 12.38 29.78 0.19
CA LEU A 13 12.76 30.62 -0.95
C LEU A 13 12.42 32.07 -0.63
N ASN A 14 13.43 32.90 -0.45
CA ASN A 14 13.31 34.29 -0.03
C ASN A 14 12.48 34.46 1.26
N GLU A 15 12.90 33.77 2.32
CA GLU A 15 12.26 33.71 3.64
C GLU A 15 13.08 34.43 4.71
N GLU A 16 13.87 35.44 4.31
CA GLU A 16 14.56 36.34 5.24
C GLU A 16 13.56 36.93 6.25
N GLY A 17 13.93 36.91 7.53
CA GLY A 17 13.09 37.38 8.63
C GLY A 17 12.07 36.36 9.16
N ASN A 18 11.71 35.32 8.39
CA ASN A 18 10.89 34.22 8.89
C ASN A 18 11.75 33.07 9.40
N ILE A 19 12.76 32.66 8.62
CA ILE A 19 13.50 31.43 8.89
C ILE A 19 14.23 31.46 10.24
N SER A 20 14.86 32.58 10.59
CA SER A 20 15.54 32.72 11.89
C SER A 20 14.57 32.58 13.06
N ASN A 21 13.43 33.28 13.00
CA ASN A 21 12.39 33.23 14.02
C ASN A 21 11.78 31.82 14.15
N LEU A 22 11.56 31.14 13.03
CA LEU A 22 11.01 29.78 13.02
C LEU A 22 11.96 28.82 13.72
N LEU A 23 13.25 28.85 13.37
CA LEU A 23 14.25 27.98 13.96
C LEU A 23 14.43 28.25 15.46
N GLN A 24 14.40 29.51 15.90
CA GLN A 24 14.41 29.87 17.32
C GLN A 24 13.19 29.33 18.08
N ALA A 25 12.00 29.38 17.47
CA ALA A 25 10.78 28.82 18.06
C ALA A 25 10.79 27.28 18.12
N LEU A 26 11.44 26.61 17.14
CA LEU A 26 11.53 25.16 17.08
C LEU A 26 12.51 24.58 18.09
N LYS A 27 13.69 25.18 18.25
CA LYS A 27 14.77 24.70 19.14
C LYS A 27 14.27 24.20 20.51
N PRO A 28 13.54 24.99 21.33
CA PRO A 28 13.11 24.54 22.66
C PRO A 28 12.11 23.38 22.60
N LEU A 29 11.38 23.20 21.50
CA LEU A 29 10.35 22.18 21.35
C LEU A 29 10.91 20.80 21.02
N VAL A 30 12.15 20.72 20.55
CA VAL A 30 12.78 19.47 20.09
C VAL A 30 14.07 19.11 20.82
N THR A 31 14.46 19.88 21.85
CA THR A 31 15.66 19.61 22.69
C THR A 31 15.68 18.23 23.32
N HIS A 32 14.51 17.65 23.60
CA HIS A 32 14.37 16.31 24.17
C HIS A 32 14.42 15.18 23.11
N ILE A 33 14.60 15.51 21.84
CA ILE A 33 14.64 14.59 20.70
C ILE A 33 16.01 14.72 20.04
N ARG A 34 16.64 13.60 19.67
CA ARG A 34 17.82 13.65 18.80
C ARG A 34 17.38 14.06 17.40
N HIS A 35 17.65 15.30 17.04
CA HIS A 35 17.10 15.88 15.82
C HIS A 35 18.16 16.57 14.98
N GLU A 36 17.80 16.81 13.73
CA GLU A 36 18.47 17.75 12.83
C GLU A 36 17.43 18.62 12.14
N ILE A 37 17.82 19.84 11.76
CA ILE A 37 16.98 20.73 10.98
C ILE A 37 17.70 21.00 9.66
N ILE A 38 17.01 20.72 8.56
CA ILE A 38 17.50 20.83 7.20
C ILE A 38 16.67 21.88 6.48
N VAL A 39 17.30 22.99 6.12
CA VAL A 39 16.69 24.03 5.29
C VAL A 39 17.11 23.77 3.84
N VAL A 40 16.12 23.57 2.97
CA VAL A 40 16.35 23.37 1.54
C VAL A 40 16.07 24.68 0.82
N ASP A 41 17.14 25.39 0.47
CA ASP A 41 17.08 26.71 -0.13
C ASP A 41 16.77 26.66 -1.62
N GLY A 42 15.81 27.49 -2.02
CA GLY A 42 15.26 27.58 -3.36
C GLY A 42 16.14 28.31 -4.38
N LYS A 43 17.40 28.62 -4.03
CA LYS A 43 18.25 29.67 -4.64
C LYS A 43 17.72 31.06 -4.28
N SER A 44 17.60 31.33 -2.99
CA SER A 44 17.17 32.64 -2.47
C SER A 44 18.13 33.74 -2.90
N ALA A 45 17.58 34.93 -3.17
CA ALA A 45 18.33 36.14 -3.49
C ALA A 45 18.54 37.04 -2.26
N ASP A 46 18.00 36.64 -1.11
CA ASP A 46 18.06 37.33 0.17
C ASP A 46 18.95 36.58 1.19
N ASN A 47 18.93 37.01 2.46
CA ASN A 47 19.80 36.41 3.49
C ASN A 47 19.29 35.08 4.09
N THR A 48 18.29 34.41 3.51
CA THR A 48 17.69 33.17 4.04
C THR A 48 18.73 32.12 4.47
N CYS A 49 19.70 31.81 3.61
CA CYS A 49 20.74 30.82 3.89
C CYS A 49 21.64 31.23 5.05
N ALA A 50 22.03 32.51 5.13
CA ALA A 50 22.91 33.03 6.17
C ALA A 50 22.20 33.00 7.54
N GLU A 51 20.94 33.40 7.58
CA GLU A 51 20.11 33.36 8.79
C GLU A 51 19.90 31.93 9.29
N ALA A 52 19.54 31.01 8.40
CA ALA A 52 19.32 29.61 8.74
C ALA A 52 20.61 28.94 9.27
N LYS A 53 21.74 29.21 8.63
CA LYS A 53 23.05 28.68 9.05
C LYS A 53 23.46 29.22 10.42
N ARG A 54 23.22 30.52 10.68
CA ARG A 54 23.48 31.14 11.99
C ARG A 54 22.66 30.46 13.10
N GLU A 55 21.45 30.03 12.79
CA GLU A 55 20.61 29.28 13.74
C GLU A 55 21.00 27.80 13.88
N GLY A 56 22.01 27.32 13.15
CA GLY A 56 22.52 25.95 13.27
C GLY A 56 21.79 24.92 12.41
N ALA A 57 21.01 25.35 11.41
CA ALA A 57 20.42 24.45 10.44
C ALA A 57 21.44 24.00 9.38
N THR A 58 21.30 22.77 8.91
CA THR A 58 21.98 22.28 7.71
C THR A 58 21.33 22.89 6.49
N ILE A 59 22.14 23.47 5.59
CA ILE A 59 21.64 24.13 4.38
C ILE A 59 21.91 23.24 3.16
N ILE A 60 20.86 22.95 2.41
CA ILE A 60 20.93 22.26 1.11
C ILE A 60 20.43 23.23 0.05
N VAL A 61 21.24 23.55 -0.94
CA VAL A 61 20.82 24.41 -2.06
C VAL A 61 20.21 23.53 -3.14
N GLN A 62 18.92 23.76 -3.45
CA GLN A 62 18.20 22.96 -4.42
C GLN A 62 18.88 23.03 -5.80
N GLN A 63 19.06 21.90 -6.45
CA GLN A 63 19.63 21.82 -7.79
C GLN A 63 18.57 22.17 -8.83
N GLN A 64 17.39 21.55 -8.71
CA GLN A 64 16.26 21.71 -9.61
C GLN A 64 15.20 22.64 -9.01
N PRO A 65 14.53 23.47 -9.83
CA PRO A 65 13.48 24.34 -9.33
C PRO A 65 12.21 23.57 -8.98
N GLY A 66 11.56 23.99 -7.90
CA GLY A 66 10.20 23.58 -7.57
C GLY A 66 10.09 22.90 -6.22
N PHE A 67 8.91 23.04 -5.62
CA PHE A 67 8.63 22.55 -4.27
C PHE A 67 8.90 21.05 -4.07
N GLY A 68 8.54 20.22 -5.06
CA GLY A 68 8.82 18.79 -5.02
C GLY A 68 10.29 18.44 -5.17
N ALA A 69 11.07 19.24 -5.92
CA ALA A 69 12.52 19.08 -5.97
C ALA A 69 13.16 19.37 -4.61
N ALA A 70 12.75 20.46 -3.94
CA ALA A 70 13.22 20.78 -2.60
C ALA A 70 12.92 19.67 -1.58
N LEU A 71 11.69 19.12 -1.59
CA LEU A 71 11.35 17.99 -0.71
C LEU A 71 12.22 16.76 -0.98
N LYS A 72 12.45 16.39 -2.25
CA LYS A 72 13.28 15.24 -2.61
C LYS A 72 14.72 15.39 -2.11
N GLU A 73 15.31 16.56 -2.30
CA GLU A 73 16.68 16.82 -1.82
C GLU A 73 16.73 16.84 -0.28
N GLY A 74 15.71 17.39 0.38
CA GLY A 74 15.59 17.33 1.83
C GLY A 74 15.47 15.90 2.36
N PHE A 75 14.65 15.06 1.72
CA PHE A 75 14.50 13.65 2.08
C PHE A 75 15.79 12.85 1.88
N ALA A 76 16.53 13.12 0.80
CA ALA A 76 17.79 12.47 0.52
C ALA A 76 18.90 12.80 1.55
N HIS A 77 18.88 14.02 2.11
CA HIS A 77 19.86 14.45 3.12
C HIS A 77 19.43 14.15 4.55
N ALA A 78 18.13 13.96 4.80
CA ALA A 78 17.64 13.58 6.11
C ALA A 78 18.24 12.23 6.54
N SER A 79 18.66 12.13 7.80
CA SER A 79 19.19 10.92 8.44
C SER A 79 18.28 10.33 9.54
N GLY A 80 17.27 11.08 9.98
CA GLY A 80 16.34 10.71 11.04
C GLY A 80 15.44 9.52 10.71
N THR A 81 15.07 8.73 11.71
CA THR A 81 14.08 7.63 11.53
C THR A 81 12.69 8.16 11.13
N TRP A 82 12.37 9.36 11.58
CA TRP A 82 11.19 10.12 11.20
C TRP A 82 11.60 11.42 10.51
N ILE A 83 10.82 11.82 9.52
CA ILE A 83 11.06 13.04 8.75
C ILE A 83 9.80 13.90 8.82
N LEU A 84 9.91 15.08 9.42
CA LEU A 84 8.86 16.08 9.47
C LEU A 84 9.10 17.12 8.38
N THR A 85 8.10 17.39 7.55
CA THR A 85 8.13 18.52 6.61
C THR A 85 7.34 19.69 7.18
N MET A 86 7.84 20.91 7.01
CA MET A 86 7.10 22.14 7.36
C MET A 86 7.53 23.34 6.52
N ASP A 87 6.61 24.29 6.34
CA ASP A 87 6.87 25.55 5.63
C ASP A 87 7.65 26.54 6.50
N ALA A 88 8.47 27.38 5.86
CA ALA A 88 9.33 28.38 6.52
C ALA A 88 8.58 29.62 7.05
N ASP A 89 7.35 29.85 6.59
CA ASP A 89 6.59 31.11 6.71
C ASP A 89 5.67 31.20 7.95
N PHE A 90 5.80 30.28 8.91
CA PHE A 90 4.89 30.10 10.06
C PHE A 90 3.43 29.77 9.67
N SER A 91 3.19 29.26 8.46
CA SER A 91 1.89 28.68 8.09
C SER A 91 1.47 27.55 9.04
N HIS A 92 2.45 26.87 9.64
CA HIS A 92 2.27 25.87 10.68
C HIS A 92 2.78 26.40 12.01
N GLU A 93 1.97 26.27 13.07
CA GLU A 93 2.41 26.62 14.42
C GLU A 93 3.54 25.68 14.88
N PRO A 94 4.71 26.21 15.32
CA PRO A 94 5.80 25.39 15.84
C PRO A 94 5.36 24.45 16.97
N GLN A 95 4.38 24.88 17.79
CA GLN A 95 3.80 24.08 18.88
C GLN A 95 3.09 22.80 18.39
N SER A 96 2.78 22.70 17.10
CA SER A 96 2.25 21.47 16.50
C SER A 96 3.32 20.38 16.33
N VAL A 97 4.62 20.72 16.35
CA VAL A 97 5.72 19.76 16.17
C VAL A 97 5.73 18.68 17.27
N PRO A 98 5.70 19.01 18.58
CA PRO A 98 5.54 18.02 19.63
C PRO A 98 4.27 17.15 19.49
N VAL A 99 3.16 17.74 19.01
CA VAL A 99 1.90 17.01 18.83
C VAL A 99 2.04 15.95 17.72
N MET A 100 2.66 16.30 16.59
CA MET A 100 2.99 15.35 15.52
C MET A 100 3.91 14.24 16.05
N TRP A 101 4.96 14.63 16.78
CA TRP A 101 5.93 13.69 17.35
C TRP A 101 5.28 12.67 18.29
N ASN A 102 4.37 13.11 19.16
CA ASN A 102 3.66 12.23 20.09
C ASN A 102 2.75 11.22 19.37
N HIS A 103 2.26 11.54 18.17
CA HIS A 103 1.42 10.65 17.37
C HIS A 103 2.20 9.76 16.39
N ARG A 104 3.54 9.87 16.33
CA ARG A 104 4.37 9.20 15.30
C ARG A 104 4.10 7.70 15.15
N HIS A 105 3.79 6.98 16.24
CA HIS A 105 3.55 5.54 16.19
C HIS A 105 2.09 5.15 15.86
N ALA A 106 1.21 6.12 15.65
CA ALA A 106 -0.20 5.86 15.37
C ALA A 106 -0.45 5.48 13.90
N ALA A 107 0.44 5.87 12.99
CA ALA A 107 0.47 5.46 11.58
C ALA A 107 1.87 5.67 10.98
N ASP A 108 2.11 5.15 9.78
CA ASP A 108 3.38 5.35 9.05
C ASP A 108 3.54 6.79 8.53
N ILE A 109 2.42 7.49 8.30
CA ILE A 109 2.38 8.91 7.97
C ILE A 109 1.38 9.62 8.89
N ILE A 110 1.84 10.63 9.61
CA ILE A 110 0.98 11.57 10.33
C ILE A 110 0.82 12.83 9.51
N ILE A 111 -0.42 13.25 9.29
CA ILE A 111 -0.77 14.42 8.48
C ILE A 111 -1.37 15.48 9.39
N GLY A 112 -0.74 16.66 9.44
CA GLY A 112 -1.36 17.83 10.02
C GLY A 112 -2.50 18.29 9.13
N SER A 113 -3.73 18.08 9.57
CA SER A 113 -4.93 18.27 8.76
C SER A 113 -5.76 19.47 9.20
N ARG A 114 -6.12 20.29 8.23
CA ARG A 114 -7.02 21.46 8.42
C ARG A 114 -8.50 21.07 8.44
N TYR A 115 -8.82 19.85 8.01
CA TYR A 115 -10.19 19.43 7.69
C TYR A 115 -10.78 18.37 8.64
N VAL A 116 -9.98 17.84 9.56
CA VAL A 116 -10.47 16.99 10.66
C VAL A 116 -11.04 17.82 11.82
N LYS A 117 -11.77 17.16 12.72
CA LYS A 117 -12.38 17.82 13.89
C LYS A 117 -11.28 18.46 14.75
N GLY A 118 -11.43 19.76 15.04
CA GLY A 118 -10.44 20.55 15.77
C GLY A 118 -9.46 21.32 14.87
N GLY A 119 -9.36 20.94 13.60
CA GLY A 119 -8.54 21.65 12.62
C GLY A 119 -9.09 23.04 12.32
N ARG A 120 -8.18 24.00 12.17
CA ARG A 120 -8.53 25.41 11.90
C ARG A 120 -7.65 25.94 10.79
N PHE A 121 -8.23 26.77 9.93
CA PHE A 121 -7.46 27.47 8.92
C PHE A 121 -8.11 28.80 8.56
N VAL A 122 -7.29 29.86 8.61
CA VAL A 122 -7.71 31.25 8.40
C VAL A 122 -7.31 31.67 7.01
N ILE A 123 -8.25 31.54 6.05
CA ILE A 123 -8.10 31.97 4.65
C ILE A 123 -9.43 32.53 4.13
N SER A 124 -9.42 33.22 2.99
CA SER A 124 -10.66 33.73 2.38
C SER A 124 -11.66 32.61 2.11
N THR A 125 -12.96 32.89 2.31
CA THR A 125 -14.05 31.90 2.21
C THR A 125 -14.04 31.15 0.88
N TRP A 126 -13.78 31.85 -0.23
CA TRP A 126 -13.69 31.24 -1.56
C TRP A 126 -12.52 30.27 -1.69
N ARG A 127 -11.31 30.65 -1.25
CA ARG A 127 -10.14 29.75 -1.26
C ARG A 127 -10.36 28.54 -0.37
N LYS A 128 -11.03 28.72 0.76
CA LYS A 128 -11.45 27.65 1.69
C LYS A 128 -12.39 26.65 1.03
N LEU A 129 -13.41 27.12 0.34
CA LEU A 129 -14.35 26.27 -0.40
C LEU A 129 -13.63 25.52 -1.52
N LEU A 130 -12.83 26.21 -2.34
CA LEU A 130 -12.09 25.60 -3.43
C LEU A 130 -11.13 24.51 -2.93
N SER A 131 -10.35 24.80 -1.90
CA SER A 131 -9.38 23.85 -1.34
C SER A 131 -10.07 22.62 -0.72
N LYS A 132 -11.17 22.83 0.02
CA LYS A 132 -11.98 21.72 0.55
C LYS A 132 -12.58 20.87 -0.57
N PHE A 133 -13.09 21.51 -1.63
CA PHE A 133 -13.64 20.84 -2.80
C PHE A 133 -12.57 19.98 -3.49
N THR A 134 -11.40 20.55 -3.81
CA THR A 134 -10.31 19.82 -4.47
C THR A 134 -9.83 18.63 -3.64
N ASN A 135 -9.60 18.81 -2.33
CA ASN A 135 -9.20 17.69 -1.46
C ASN A 135 -10.27 16.59 -1.39
N THR A 136 -11.56 16.97 -1.36
CA THR A 136 -12.67 16.00 -1.34
C THR A 136 -12.76 15.24 -2.67
N VAL A 137 -12.60 15.92 -3.80
CA VAL A 137 -12.62 15.28 -5.12
C VAL A 137 -11.46 14.30 -5.26
N PHE A 138 -10.24 14.72 -4.92
CA PHE A 138 -9.05 13.84 -5.01
C PHE A 138 -9.14 12.64 -4.08
N SER A 139 -9.46 12.85 -2.80
CA SER A 139 -9.56 11.75 -1.82
C SER A 139 -10.62 10.72 -2.19
N LYS A 140 -11.81 11.18 -2.64
CA LYS A 140 -12.89 10.29 -3.08
C LYS A 140 -12.54 9.58 -4.38
N ALA A 141 -12.01 10.29 -5.37
CA ALA A 141 -11.65 9.68 -6.64
C ALA A 141 -10.57 8.61 -6.46
N LEU A 142 -9.55 8.90 -5.65
CA LEU A 142 -8.42 7.99 -5.42
C LEU A 142 -8.69 6.94 -4.34
N SER A 143 -9.89 6.98 -3.72
CA SER A 143 -10.30 6.10 -2.62
C SER A 143 -9.26 6.04 -1.48
N ILE A 144 -8.79 7.21 -1.04
CA ILE A 144 -7.82 7.34 0.07
C ILE A 144 -8.52 7.94 1.30
N PRO A 145 -8.35 7.36 2.50
CA PRO A 145 -9.07 7.77 3.71
C PRO A 145 -8.45 9.00 4.40
N VAL A 146 -8.16 10.06 3.64
CA VAL A 146 -7.59 11.32 4.18
C VAL A 146 -8.36 12.53 3.65
N LYS A 147 -8.50 13.57 4.48
CA LYS A 147 -9.20 14.82 4.15
C LYS A 147 -8.25 15.93 3.70
N ASP A 148 -6.99 15.92 4.11
CA ASP A 148 -5.98 16.91 3.71
C ASP A 148 -4.83 16.29 2.90
N MET A 149 -5.03 16.17 1.58
CA MET A 149 -4.02 15.68 0.65
C MET A 149 -3.01 16.75 0.22
N SER A 150 -3.22 18.01 0.60
CA SER A 150 -2.50 19.17 0.07
C SER A 150 -1.62 19.88 1.10
N GLY A 151 -1.72 19.56 2.38
CA GLY A 151 -0.86 20.13 3.42
C GLY A 151 0.56 19.56 3.38
N ASN A 152 1.57 20.42 3.53
CA ASN A 152 2.97 20.02 3.66
C ASN A 152 3.33 19.56 5.07
N PHE A 153 2.59 19.95 6.11
CA PHE A 153 2.93 19.56 7.48
C PHE A 153 2.65 18.09 7.76
N ARG A 154 3.68 17.25 7.61
CA ARG A 154 3.57 15.78 7.65
C ARG A 154 4.79 15.17 8.29
N LEU A 155 4.56 14.16 9.12
CA LEU A 155 5.60 13.35 9.73
C LEU A 155 5.57 11.97 9.06
N TYR A 156 6.64 11.63 8.37
CA TYR A 156 6.81 10.36 7.67
C TYR A 156 7.75 9.45 8.46
N ARG A 157 7.42 8.16 8.54
CA ARG A 157 8.44 7.16 8.81
C ARG A 157 9.36 7.06 7.60
N ARG A 158 10.68 7.03 7.80
CA ARG A 158 11.66 6.96 6.71
C ARG A 158 11.36 5.87 5.68
N GLU A 159 11.01 4.67 6.16
CA GLU A 159 10.66 3.51 5.33
C GLU A 159 9.58 3.83 4.26
N VAL A 160 8.67 4.77 4.53
CA VAL A 160 7.64 5.19 3.57
C VAL A 160 8.27 5.87 2.36
N LEU A 161 9.19 6.80 2.61
CA LEU A 161 9.83 7.59 1.55
C LEU A 161 10.81 6.74 0.73
N ASP A 162 11.46 5.76 1.36
CA ASP A 162 12.36 4.81 0.70
C ASP A 162 11.60 3.81 -0.19
N ALA A 163 10.34 3.52 0.13
CA ALA A 163 9.54 2.50 -0.55
C ALA A 163 8.73 3.02 -1.74
N ILE A 164 8.78 4.33 -2.03
CA ILE A 164 7.98 4.94 -3.11
C ILE A 164 8.85 5.75 -4.06
N PRO A 165 8.52 5.77 -5.37
CA PRO A 165 9.10 6.76 -6.25
C PRO A 165 8.57 8.15 -5.87
N ILE A 166 9.44 9.15 -5.90
CA ILE A 166 9.05 10.56 -5.77
C ILE A 166 9.55 11.25 -7.04
N THR A 167 8.66 11.39 -8.03
CA THR A 167 9.02 11.88 -9.37
C THR A 167 8.70 13.36 -9.52
N GLU A 168 7.61 13.80 -8.91
CA GLU A 168 7.07 15.15 -9.05
C GLU A 168 8.04 16.26 -8.61
N GLN A 169 8.01 17.37 -9.35
CA GLN A 169 8.86 18.54 -9.11
C GLN A 169 8.09 19.71 -8.48
N HIS A 170 6.76 19.68 -8.51
CA HIS A 170 5.91 20.77 -8.04
C HIS A 170 5.04 20.34 -6.85
N TYR A 171 4.05 21.16 -6.47
CA TYR A 171 3.19 20.92 -5.31
C TYR A 171 2.36 19.63 -5.39
N ASN A 172 2.16 19.07 -6.59
CA ASN A 172 1.51 17.77 -6.79
C ASN A 172 2.26 16.58 -6.18
N VAL A 173 3.54 16.77 -5.80
CA VAL A 173 4.34 15.83 -5.01
C VAL A 173 3.63 15.41 -3.71
N LEU A 174 2.84 16.31 -3.11
CA LEU A 174 2.15 16.04 -1.85
C LEU A 174 1.07 14.97 -2.02
N GLN A 175 0.30 15.03 -3.12
CA GLN A 175 -0.69 14.00 -3.46
C GLN A 175 0.02 12.71 -3.89
N HIS A 176 1.08 12.84 -4.70
CA HIS A 176 1.87 11.72 -5.20
C HIS A 176 2.40 10.86 -4.05
N ILE A 177 3.07 11.46 -3.05
CA ILE A 177 3.63 10.73 -1.90
C ILE A 177 2.54 9.95 -1.16
N LEU A 178 1.40 10.58 -0.84
CA LEU A 178 0.33 9.89 -0.13
C LEU A 178 -0.22 8.73 -0.97
N VAL A 179 -0.55 8.98 -2.24
CA VAL A 179 -1.17 7.96 -3.08
C VAL A 179 -0.24 6.76 -3.27
N HIS A 180 1.04 6.98 -3.54
CA HIS A 180 2.01 5.90 -3.65
C HIS A 180 2.23 5.18 -2.32
N ALA A 181 2.30 5.89 -1.19
CA ALA A 181 2.45 5.26 0.12
C ALA A 181 1.25 4.37 0.47
N TYR A 182 0.03 4.85 0.21
CA TYR A 182 -1.18 4.08 0.44
C TYR A 182 -1.27 2.88 -0.52
N ALA A 183 -0.90 3.06 -1.78
CA ALA A 183 -0.76 1.97 -2.76
C ALA A 183 0.32 0.96 -2.38
N GLN A 184 1.32 1.32 -1.57
CA GLN A 184 2.29 0.39 -0.98
C GLN A 184 1.79 -0.22 0.35
N GLY A 185 0.57 0.08 0.78
CA GLY A 185 -0.07 -0.49 1.97
C GLY A 185 0.23 0.25 3.28
N PHE A 186 1.01 1.34 3.26
CA PHE A 186 1.32 2.14 4.45
C PHE A 186 0.08 2.81 5.05
N THR A 187 0.08 2.97 6.37
CA THR A 187 -1.01 3.57 7.14
C THR A 187 -0.87 5.09 7.22
N MET A 188 -2.00 5.79 7.36
CA MET A 188 -2.02 7.24 7.49
C MET A 188 -3.01 7.65 8.57
N GLN A 189 -2.66 8.70 9.30
CA GLN A 189 -3.55 9.31 10.28
C GLN A 189 -3.48 10.83 10.20
N GLU A 190 -4.65 11.45 10.26
CA GLU A 190 -4.78 12.90 10.31
C GLU A 190 -4.92 13.38 11.75
N ILE A 191 -4.15 14.40 12.12
CA ILE A 191 -4.29 15.11 13.40
C ILE A 191 -4.67 16.58 13.13
N PRO A 192 -5.53 17.20 13.95
CA PRO A 192 -5.93 18.58 13.75
C PRO A 192 -4.75 19.52 13.94
N ILE A 193 -4.58 20.48 13.02
CA ILE A 193 -3.64 21.60 13.16
C ILE A 193 -4.34 22.94 12.95
N HIS A 194 -3.69 24.00 13.42
CA HIS A 194 -4.05 25.37 13.07
C HIS A 194 -3.12 25.89 11.97
N TYR A 195 -3.72 26.33 10.87
CA TYR A 195 -3.02 26.86 9.71
C TYR A 195 -3.37 28.35 9.51
N VAL A 196 -2.36 29.20 9.40
CA VAL A 196 -2.56 30.64 9.18
C VAL A 196 -1.88 31.01 7.87
N MET A 197 -2.66 31.40 6.86
CA MET A 197 -2.08 31.90 5.61
C MET A 197 -1.57 33.31 5.84
N ARG A 198 -0.28 33.55 5.60
CA ARG A 198 0.25 34.92 5.48
C ARG A 198 0.01 35.40 4.06
N ASP A 199 -0.60 36.58 3.90
CA ASP A 199 -1.00 37.15 2.60
C ASP A 199 0.20 37.75 1.82
N GLN A 200 1.43 37.31 2.13
CA GLN A 200 2.65 37.79 1.49
C GLN A 200 2.99 36.88 0.31
N GLY A 201 2.50 37.27 -0.86
CA GLY A 201 2.86 36.63 -2.12
C GLY A 201 1.72 36.74 -3.12
N LYS A 202 1.86 37.62 -4.11
CA LYS A 202 0.99 37.63 -5.29
C LYS A 202 1.28 36.36 -6.10
N SER A 203 0.67 35.25 -5.72
CA SER A 203 0.68 34.03 -6.52
C SER A 203 -0.15 34.26 -7.77
N LYS A 204 0.48 34.82 -8.81
CA LYS A 204 -0.05 34.92 -10.18
C LYS A 204 0.00 33.53 -10.83
N LEU A 205 -0.63 32.54 -10.20
CA LEU A 205 -0.77 31.21 -10.80
C LEU A 205 -1.75 31.33 -11.96
N LYS A 206 -1.28 31.01 -13.18
CA LYS A 206 -2.14 30.80 -14.34
C LYS A 206 -3.01 29.57 -14.06
N VAL A 207 -4.20 29.79 -13.49
CA VAL A 207 -5.16 28.78 -13.01
C VAL A 207 -5.37 27.65 -14.01
N THR A 208 -5.38 27.96 -15.31
CA THR A 208 -5.58 26.98 -16.39
C THR A 208 -4.41 26.00 -16.57
N LYS A 209 -3.15 26.45 -16.46
CA LYS A 209 -1.98 25.55 -16.52
C LYS A 209 -1.94 24.63 -15.31
N PHE A 210 -2.27 25.16 -14.14
CA PHE A 210 -2.32 24.41 -12.89
C PHE A 210 -3.43 23.35 -12.91
N ALA A 211 -4.63 23.71 -13.40
CA ALA A 211 -5.75 22.78 -13.53
C ALA A 211 -5.42 21.59 -14.44
N ARG A 212 -4.76 21.82 -15.58
CA ARG A 212 -4.33 20.73 -16.48
C ARG A 212 -3.30 19.80 -15.83
N ALA A 213 -2.32 20.36 -15.12
CA ALA A 213 -1.32 19.58 -14.42
C ALA A 213 -1.95 18.72 -13.30
N TYR A 214 -2.89 19.30 -12.54
CA TYR A 214 -3.63 18.58 -11.51
C TYR A 214 -4.52 17.47 -12.08
N LEU A 215 -5.19 17.71 -13.21
CA LEU A 215 -6.00 16.69 -13.87
C LEU A 215 -5.12 15.53 -14.39
N ARG A 216 -3.97 15.83 -14.98
CA ARG A 216 -3.00 14.80 -15.39
C ARG A 216 -2.54 13.97 -14.21
N THR A 217 -2.15 14.63 -13.11
CA THR A 217 -1.75 13.96 -11.86
C THR A 217 -2.89 13.07 -11.35
N LEU A 218 -4.13 13.57 -11.36
CA LEU A 218 -5.30 12.78 -10.94
C LEU A 218 -5.48 11.52 -11.79
N CYS A 219 -5.36 11.61 -13.12
CA CYS A 219 -5.47 10.45 -14.01
C CYS A 219 -4.35 9.43 -13.78
N GLU A 220 -3.10 9.89 -13.63
CA GLU A 220 -1.95 9.02 -13.33
C GLU A 220 -2.14 8.28 -12.01
N LEU A 221 -2.47 9.02 -10.95
CA LEU A 221 -2.73 8.46 -9.63
C LEU A 221 -3.96 7.56 -9.61
N TRP A 222 -4.98 7.86 -10.42
CA TRP A 222 -6.15 7.00 -10.59
C TRP A 222 -5.77 5.67 -11.22
N ASN A 223 -4.92 5.67 -12.24
CA ASN A 223 -4.45 4.46 -12.90
C ASN A 223 -3.64 3.58 -11.93
N LEU A 224 -2.76 4.16 -11.13
CA LEU A 224 -2.04 3.42 -10.08
C LEU A 224 -3.02 2.77 -9.07
N ARG A 225 -4.03 3.53 -8.63
CA ARG A 225 -4.99 3.04 -7.62
C ARG A 225 -5.91 1.93 -8.14
N HIS A 226 -6.16 1.90 -9.45
CA HIS A 226 -6.98 0.88 -10.10
C HIS A 226 -6.15 -0.19 -10.82
N SER A 227 -4.86 -0.34 -10.48
CA SER A 227 -4.01 -1.42 -10.99
C SER A 227 -3.66 -2.42 -9.87
N PRO A 228 -3.29 -3.67 -10.23
CA PRO A 228 -2.85 -4.69 -9.26
C PRO A 228 -1.69 -4.25 -8.37
N ALA A 229 -0.88 -3.28 -8.82
CA ALA A 229 0.22 -2.68 -8.06
C ALA A 229 -0.25 -1.96 -6.78
N SER A 230 -1.53 -1.58 -6.69
CA SER A 230 -2.09 -1.03 -5.46
C SER A 230 -2.35 -2.14 -4.43
N ALA A 231 -1.85 -1.94 -3.22
CA ALA A 231 -1.92 -2.90 -2.12
C ALA A 231 -3.32 -3.26 -1.68
N ASP A 232 -4.35 -2.49 -2.05
CA ASP A 232 -5.76 -2.71 -1.73
C ASP A 232 -6.63 -2.94 -2.98
N TYR A 233 -6.00 -3.23 -4.12
CA TYR A 233 -6.69 -3.42 -5.40
C TYR A 233 -7.89 -4.37 -5.30
N ASP A 234 -7.73 -5.54 -4.67
CA ASP A 234 -8.78 -6.56 -4.58
C ASP A 234 -9.95 -6.07 -3.71
N ASP A 235 -9.63 -5.35 -2.64
CA ASP A 235 -10.64 -4.75 -1.75
C ASP A 235 -11.42 -3.62 -2.43
N LEU A 236 -10.75 -2.80 -3.23
CA LEU A 236 -11.39 -1.78 -4.06
C LEU A 236 -12.24 -2.42 -5.17
N ALA A 237 -11.71 -3.45 -5.83
CA ALA A 237 -12.38 -4.16 -6.91
C ALA A 237 -13.69 -4.81 -6.44
N HIS A 238 -13.76 -5.26 -5.18
CA HIS A 238 -14.97 -5.79 -4.56
C HIS A 238 -16.14 -4.80 -4.52
N ASP A 239 -15.85 -3.50 -4.36
CA ASP A 239 -16.85 -2.42 -4.37
C ASP A 239 -16.72 -1.52 -5.60
N SER A 240 -16.12 -2.04 -6.68
CA SER A 240 -15.87 -1.31 -7.91
C SER A 240 -17.14 -0.66 -8.46
N TRP A 241 -16.97 0.52 -9.04
CA TRP A 241 -18.02 1.18 -9.79
C TRP A 241 -18.33 0.44 -11.10
N ILE A 242 -17.38 -0.34 -11.62
CA ILE A 242 -17.55 -1.20 -12.80
C ILE A 242 -18.39 -2.43 -12.42
N PRO A 243 -19.64 -2.57 -12.91
CA PRO A 243 -20.56 -3.60 -12.42
C PRO A 243 -20.05 -5.03 -12.61
N LEU A 244 -19.37 -5.32 -13.72
CA LEU A 244 -18.84 -6.65 -14.01
C LEU A 244 -17.72 -7.03 -13.03
N GLN A 245 -16.72 -6.16 -12.85
CA GLN A 245 -15.62 -6.38 -11.90
C GLN A 245 -16.15 -6.60 -10.48
N ARG A 246 -17.10 -5.75 -10.04
CA ARG A 246 -17.76 -5.88 -8.74
C ARG A 246 -18.50 -7.19 -8.57
N TYR A 247 -19.31 -7.59 -9.56
CA TYR A 247 -20.04 -8.86 -9.53
C TYR A 247 -19.06 -10.04 -9.42
N TRP A 248 -17.99 -10.00 -10.20
CA TRP A 248 -16.98 -11.04 -10.28
C TRP A 248 -16.30 -11.25 -8.93
N GLN A 249 -15.74 -10.18 -8.35
CA GLN A 249 -15.06 -10.22 -7.06
C GLN A 249 -15.99 -10.67 -5.92
N ARG A 250 -17.22 -10.14 -5.87
CA ARG A 250 -18.22 -10.55 -4.86
C ARG A 250 -18.59 -12.02 -4.97
N LYS A 251 -18.75 -12.53 -6.20
CA LYS A 251 -19.09 -13.94 -6.41
C LYS A 251 -17.94 -14.87 -6.06
N ARG A 252 -16.70 -14.49 -6.39
CA ARG A 252 -15.48 -15.19 -5.98
C ARG A 252 -15.37 -15.30 -4.46
N VAL A 253 -15.43 -14.15 -3.77
CA VAL A 253 -15.40 -14.11 -2.29
C VAL A 253 -16.47 -15.03 -1.72
N ARG A 254 -17.73 -14.91 -2.16
CA ARG A 254 -18.83 -15.75 -1.68
C ARG A 254 -18.57 -17.25 -1.86
N ILE A 255 -18.21 -17.67 -3.07
CA ILE A 255 -17.97 -19.10 -3.38
C ILE A 255 -16.88 -19.67 -2.47
N ILE A 256 -15.76 -18.95 -2.34
CA ILE A 256 -14.62 -19.42 -1.57
C ILE A 256 -14.95 -19.43 -0.08
N THR A 257 -15.55 -18.36 0.46
CA THR A 257 -15.90 -18.30 1.89
C THR A 257 -16.95 -19.35 2.28
N ASP A 258 -17.86 -19.72 1.38
CA ASP A 258 -18.85 -20.79 1.61
C ASP A 258 -18.18 -22.18 1.77
N TRP A 259 -16.96 -22.36 1.26
CA TRP A 259 -16.22 -23.62 1.32
C TRP A 259 -15.11 -23.65 2.37
N ILE A 260 -14.74 -22.49 2.92
CA ILE A 260 -13.73 -22.39 3.98
C ILE A 260 -14.24 -23.05 5.26
N ASN A 261 -13.38 -23.87 5.88
CA ASN A 261 -13.65 -24.43 7.20
C ASN A 261 -12.37 -24.61 8.02
N GLY A 262 -12.46 -24.38 9.32
CA GLY A 262 -11.32 -24.55 10.24
C GLY A 262 -10.19 -23.55 10.02
N ARG A 263 -8.98 -23.91 10.45
CA ARG A 263 -7.78 -23.10 10.31
C ARG A 263 -7.37 -23.02 8.84
N THR A 264 -7.36 -21.81 8.30
CA THR A 264 -7.20 -21.59 6.86
C THR A 264 -5.88 -20.91 6.53
N LEU A 265 -5.21 -21.36 5.48
CA LEU A 265 -4.07 -20.68 4.87
C LEU A 265 -4.51 -20.17 3.50
N ASP A 266 -4.51 -18.85 3.30
CA ASP A 266 -4.81 -18.23 2.02
C ASP A 266 -3.49 -17.81 1.37
N ILE A 267 -3.09 -18.53 0.33
CA ILE A 267 -1.81 -18.36 -0.35
C ILE A 267 -2.03 -17.50 -1.60
N GLY A 268 -1.24 -16.44 -1.74
CA GLY A 268 -1.49 -15.36 -2.71
C GLY A 268 -2.75 -14.58 -2.35
N CYS A 269 -2.96 -14.33 -1.05
CA CYS A 269 -4.20 -13.75 -0.53
C CYS A 269 -4.49 -12.34 -1.07
N GLY A 270 -3.46 -11.64 -1.57
CA GLY A 270 -3.54 -10.26 -1.98
C GLY A 270 -4.12 -9.38 -0.87
N SER A 271 -5.13 -8.60 -1.23
CA SER A 271 -5.91 -7.75 -0.31
C SER A 271 -7.38 -8.16 -0.21
N SER A 272 -7.68 -9.37 -0.67
CA SER A 272 -9.04 -9.85 -0.88
C SER A 272 -9.87 -9.88 0.40
N ARG A 273 -11.18 -9.71 0.24
CA ARG A 273 -12.15 -9.90 1.33
C ARG A 273 -12.32 -11.36 1.75
N ILE A 274 -11.71 -12.31 1.06
CA ILE A 274 -11.64 -13.71 1.51
C ILE A 274 -11.00 -13.77 2.90
N ILE A 275 -9.81 -13.16 3.08
CA ILE A 275 -9.16 -13.03 4.40
C ILE A 275 -10.07 -12.29 5.38
N LYS A 276 -10.59 -11.12 5.00
CA LYS A 276 -11.39 -10.28 5.91
C LYS A 276 -12.65 -10.99 6.44
N ASN A 277 -13.22 -11.89 5.65
CA ASN A 277 -14.40 -12.67 6.00
C ASN A 277 -14.08 -14.03 6.63
N SER A 278 -12.80 -14.33 6.88
CA SER A 278 -12.32 -15.62 7.39
C SER A 278 -11.50 -15.41 8.67
N PRO A 279 -12.13 -15.31 9.86
CA PRO A 279 -11.45 -14.89 11.11
C PRO A 279 -10.25 -15.76 11.52
N HIS A 280 -10.21 -17.02 11.09
CA HIS A 280 -9.13 -17.97 11.40
C HIS A 280 -8.14 -18.15 10.25
N ALA A 281 -8.20 -17.28 9.23
CA ALA A 281 -7.28 -17.33 8.10
C ALA A 281 -5.91 -16.73 8.45
N ILE A 282 -4.88 -17.34 7.85
CA ILE A 282 -3.52 -16.86 7.83
C ILE A 282 -3.26 -16.37 6.41
N ALA A 283 -2.94 -15.08 6.27
CA ALA A 283 -2.61 -14.45 5.00
C ALA A 283 -1.17 -14.77 4.63
N CYS A 284 -0.98 -15.37 3.46
CA CYS A 284 0.34 -15.75 2.94
C CYS A 284 0.54 -15.15 1.55
N ASP A 285 1.57 -14.32 1.37
CA ASP A 285 1.83 -13.66 0.08
C ASP A 285 3.31 -13.32 -0.10
N THR A 286 3.79 -13.32 -1.34
CA THR A 286 5.14 -12.81 -1.66
C THR A 286 5.14 -11.29 -1.77
N ALA A 287 3.99 -10.68 -2.09
CA ALA A 287 3.81 -9.25 -2.20
C ALA A 287 3.73 -8.58 -0.82
N VAL A 288 4.88 -8.11 -0.33
CA VAL A 288 5.01 -7.43 0.98
C VAL A 288 4.03 -6.27 1.13
N HIS A 289 3.76 -5.51 0.06
CA HIS A 289 2.83 -4.38 0.08
C HIS A 289 1.38 -4.81 0.38
N LYS A 290 0.92 -5.95 -0.14
CA LYS A 290 -0.40 -6.54 0.17
C LYS A 290 -0.48 -6.98 1.64
N LEU A 291 0.56 -7.66 2.13
CA LEU A 291 0.66 -8.04 3.55
C LEU A 291 0.74 -6.83 4.49
N ARG A 292 1.39 -5.75 4.05
CA ARG A 292 1.42 -4.47 4.76
C ARG A 292 0.01 -3.88 4.83
N TYR A 293 -0.74 -3.90 3.73
CA TYR A 293 -2.13 -3.43 3.74
C TYR A 293 -2.99 -4.19 4.77
N LEU A 294 -2.85 -5.52 4.83
CA LEU A 294 -3.56 -6.39 5.78
C LEU A 294 -3.15 -6.19 7.26
N GLN A 295 -2.14 -5.37 7.59
CA GLN A 295 -1.81 -4.97 8.98
C GLN A 295 -2.99 -4.36 9.73
N ARG A 296 -3.94 -3.79 8.99
CA ARG A 296 -5.18 -3.20 9.52
C ARG A 296 -6.18 -4.25 10.03
N THR A 297 -5.87 -5.53 9.85
CA THR A 297 -6.69 -6.66 10.31
C THR A 297 -5.95 -7.44 11.40
N ASN A 298 -6.68 -8.23 12.18
CA ASN A 298 -6.11 -9.06 13.25
C ASN A 298 -5.54 -10.40 12.76
N HIS A 299 -5.47 -10.63 11.44
CA HIS A 299 -4.99 -11.90 10.88
C HIS A 299 -3.48 -12.03 11.00
N LYS A 300 -3.02 -13.27 11.21
CA LYS A 300 -1.62 -13.63 11.06
C LYS A 300 -1.20 -13.49 9.61
N ARG A 301 0.00 -12.97 9.38
CA ARG A 301 0.52 -12.64 8.05
C ARG A 301 1.91 -13.26 7.92
N VAL A 302 2.17 -13.91 6.80
CA VAL A 302 3.42 -14.59 6.52
C VAL A 302 3.85 -14.25 5.10
N SER A 303 5.11 -13.88 4.92
CA SER A 303 5.68 -13.76 3.58
C SER A 303 6.39 -15.05 3.21
N ALA A 304 5.89 -15.74 2.19
CA ALA A 304 6.44 -17.01 1.72
C ALA A 304 6.08 -17.27 0.26
N THR A 305 6.91 -18.07 -0.41
CA THR A 305 6.65 -18.54 -1.77
C THR A 305 5.79 -19.80 -1.76
N LEU A 306 5.12 -20.08 -2.87
CA LEU A 306 4.35 -21.31 -3.08
C LEU A 306 5.20 -22.60 -3.04
N THR A 307 6.50 -22.46 -3.26
CA THR A 307 7.45 -23.58 -3.34
C THR A 307 8.04 -23.97 -1.99
N HIS A 308 7.90 -23.13 -0.96
CA HIS A 308 8.41 -23.42 0.38
C HIS A 308 7.54 -22.71 1.45
N LEU A 309 6.56 -23.45 1.95
CA LEU A 309 5.62 -22.94 2.95
C LEU A 309 6.20 -23.14 4.38
N PRO A 310 6.33 -22.09 5.21
CA PRO A 310 6.93 -22.15 6.55
C PRO A 310 5.95 -22.71 7.60
N PHE A 311 5.31 -23.83 7.27
CA PHE A 311 4.32 -24.50 8.08
C PHE A 311 4.73 -25.97 8.24
N THR A 312 4.48 -26.53 9.41
CA THR A 312 4.68 -27.96 9.64
C THR A 312 3.65 -28.77 8.85
N ASP A 313 3.95 -30.04 8.66
CA ASP A 313 3.06 -30.97 7.96
C ASP A 313 1.69 -31.05 8.66
N ALA A 314 0.62 -31.15 7.86
CA ALA A 314 -0.76 -31.29 8.34
C ALA A 314 -1.20 -30.24 9.38
N SER A 315 -0.77 -28.98 9.22
CA SER A 315 -0.99 -27.90 10.21
C SER A 315 -2.17 -26.98 9.92
N VAL A 316 -2.83 -27.13 8.77
CA VAL A 316 -4.01 -26.32 8.38
C VAL A 316 -5.14 -27.20 7.85
N ASP A 317 -6.38 -26.80 8.10
CA ASP A 317 -7.59 -27.55 7.70
C ASP A 317 -8.02 -27.22 6.28
N THR A 318 -7.80 -25.97 5.86
CA THR A 318 -8.14 -25.47 4.53
C THR A 318 -6.97 -24.67 3.94
N ILE A 319 -6.71 -24.89 2.65
CA ILE A 319 -5.87 -24.01 1.83
C ILE A 319 -6.76 -23.35 0.78
N VAL A 320 -6.65 -22.03 0.67
CA VAL A 320 -7.18 -21.24 -0.45
C VAL A 320 -6.01 -20.80 -1.32
N ASN A 321 -6.14 -20.97 -2.63
CA ASN A 321 -5.21 -20.45 -3.60
C ASN A 321 -5.97 -20.02 -4.85
N SER A 322 -6.43 -18.77 -4.86
CA SER A 322 -7.30 -18.23 -5.90
C SER A 322 -6.56 -17.20 -6.72
N GLU A 323 -6.45 -17.46 -8.02
CA GLU A 323 -5.79 -16.61 -9.02
C GLU A 323 -4.29 -16.40 -8.72
N VAL A 324 -3.55 -17.51 -8.63
CA VAL A 324 -2.13 -17.50 -8.23
C VAL A 324 -1.33 -18.53 -9.04
N ILE A 325 -1.86 -19.73 -9.23
CA ILE A 325 -1.14 -20.82 -9.91
C ILE A 325 -0.82 -20.52 -11.38
N GLU A 326 -1.60 -19.66 -12.02
CA GLU A 326 -1.41 -19.19 -13.39
C GLU A 326 -0.24 -18.22 -13.52
N HIS A 327 0.13 -17.53 -12.44
CA HIS A 327 1.22 -16.55 -12.41
C HIS A 327 2.60 -17.17 -12.14
N VAL A 328 2.65 -18.47 -11.85
CA VAL A 328 3.88 -19.19 -11.54
C VAL A 328 4.18 -20.27 -12.59
N PRO A 329 5.45 -20.61 -12.82
CA PRO A 329 5.82 -21.73 -13.68
C PRO A 329 5.17 -23.03 -13.19
N PRO A 330 4.85 -23.97 -14.10
CA PRO A 330 4.17 -25.22 -13.76
C PRO A 330 5.13 -26.17 -13.03
N GLU A 331 5.34 -25.95 -11.74
CA GLU A 331 6.22 -26.77 -10.92
C GLU A 331 5.43 -27.80 -10.11
N HIS A 332 5.87 -29.06 -10.16
CA HIS A 332 5.28 -30.13 -9.36
C HIS A 332 5.39 -29.89 -7.84
N ILE A 333 6.32 -29.04 -7.41
CA ILE A 333 6.56 -28.77 -6.00
C ILE A 333 5.40 -28.01 -5.33
N ILE A 334 4.69 -27.15 -6.07
CA ILE A 334 3.63 -26.28 -5.49
C ILE A 334 2.51 -27.12 -4.88
N PHE A 335 1.95 -28.05 -5.67
CA PHE A 335 0.90 -28.95 -5.19
C PHE A 335 1.41 -29.95 -4.15
N THR A 336 2.70 -30.29 -4.20
CA THR A 336 3.34 -31.15 -3.18
C THR A 336 3.42 -30.43 -1.83
N GLU A 337 3.80 -29.16 -1.82
CA GLU A 337 3.84 -28.31 -0.62
C GLU A 337 2.44 -28.07 -0.05
N MET A 338 1.46 -27.75 -0.89
CA MET A 338 0.06 -27.64 -0.45
C MET A 338 -0.43 -28.97 0.16
N HIS A 339 -0.13 -30.11 -0.47
CA HIS A 339 -0.47 -31.43 0.05
C HIS A 339 0.19 -31.70 1.40
N ARG A 340 1.46 -31.32 1.58
CA ARG A 340 2.23 -31.49 2.81
C ARG A 340 1.61 -30.72 3.98
N VAL A 341 1.34 -29.43 3.79
CA VAL A 341 0.85 -28.53 4.84
C VAL A 341 -0.61 -28.80 5.22
N LEU A 342 -1.43 -29.24 4.27
CA LEU A 342 -2.86 -29.51 4.49
C LEU A 342 -3.07 -30.76 5.35
N ALA A 343 -3.97 -30.69 6.34
CA ALA A 343 -4.34 -31.82 7.17
C ALA A 343 -4.98 -32.96 6.37
N ASP A 344 -4.93 -34.19 6.89
CA ASP A 344 -5.58 -35.33 6.23
C ASP A 344 -7.09 -35.09 6.10
N LYS A 345 -7.64 -35.32 4.89
CA LYS A 345 -9.01 -34.94 4.51
C LYS A 345 -9.29 -33.43 4.59
N GLY A 346 -8.24 -32.61 4.70
CA GLY A 346 -8.31 -31.15 4.60
C GLY A 346 -8.79 -30.70 3.22
N THR A 347 -9.27 -29.47 3.17
CA THR A 347 -9.87 -28.85 2.00
C THR A 347 -8.84 -28.02 1.22
N LEU A 348 -8.82 -28.18 -0.10
CA LEU A 348 -8.06 -27.31 -1.00
C LEU A 348 -9.05 -26.60 -1.94
N ILE A 349 -9.02 -25.27 -1.97
CA ILE A 349 -9.83 -24.44 -2.86
C ILE A 349 -8.89 -23.75 -3.83
N ILE A 350 -9.06 -24.00 -5.13
CA ILE A 350 -8.23 -23.40 -6.19
C ILE A 350 -9.12 -22.61 -7.14
N GLY A 351 -8.73 -21.37 -7.44
CA GLY A 351 -9.33 -20.53 -8.48
C GLY A 351 -8.30 -20.26 -9.58
N THR A 352 -8.70 -20.37 -10.85
CA THR A 352 -7.89 -20.00 -12.02
C THR A 352 -8.80 -19.68 -13.20
N PRO A 353 -8.37 -18.85 -14.17
CA PRO A 353 -9.01 -18.75 -15.47
C PRO A 353 -8.99 -20.08 -16.22
N ASP A 354 -10.08 -20.39 -16.93
CA ASP A 354 -10.22 -21.58 -17.77
C ASP A 354 -10.02 -21.22 -19.26
N TYR A 355 -8.85 -21.56 -19.78
CA TYR A 355 -8.42 -21.16 -21.13
C TYR A 355 -9.13 -21.90 -22.28
N ASP A 356 -9.89 -22.96 -21.98
CA ASP A 356 -10.75 -23.62 -22.98
C ASP A 356 -12.00 -22.79 -23.31
N LYS A 357 -12.31 -21.77 -22.51
CA LYS A 357 -13.55 -20.98 -22.65
C LYS A 357 -13.34 -19.79 -23.57
N LEU A 358 -14.15 -19.73 -24.63
CA LEU A 358 -14.20 -18.58 -25.55
C LEU A 358 -14.52 -17.26 -24.82
N ALA A 359 -15.33 -17.33 -23.75
CA ALA A 359 -15.66 -16.18 -22.91
C ALA A 359 -14.40 -15.51 -22.34
N TRP A 360 -13.42 -16.30 -21.87
CA TRP A 360 -12.16 -15.76 -21.35
C TRP A 360 -11.36 -15.05 -22.44
N ARG A 361 -11.22 -15.67 -23.62
CA ARG A 361 -10.50 -15.08 -24.78
C ARG A 361 -11.11 -13.77 -25.30
N ILE A 362 -12.43 -13.62 -25.17
CA ILE A 362 -13.14 -12.37 -25.53
C ILE A 362 -12.94 -11.33 -24.43
N ILE A 363 -13.03 -11.74 -23.16
CA ILE A 363 -12.86 -10.87 -22.00
C ILE A 363 -11.44 -10.31 -21.94
N GLU A 364 -10.41 -11.14 -22.09
CA GLU A 364 -9.00 -10.76 -22.16
C GLU A 364 -8.76 -9.67 -23.22
N ARG A 365 -9.27 -9.86 -24.44
CA ARG A 365 -9.22 -8.84 -25.51
C ARG A 365 -9.93 -7.53 -25.18
N ILE A 366 -11.05 -7.58 -24.47
CA ILE A 366 -11.77 -6.37 -24.06
C ILE A 366 -10.99 -5.64 -22.97
N TYR A 367 -10.41 -6.38 -22.02
CA TYR A 367 -9.57 -5.80 -20.97
C TYR A 367 -8.30 -5.16 -21.52
N ASP A 368 -7.62 -5.81 -22.46
CA ASP A 368 -6.45 -5.26 -23.15
C ASP A 368 -6.78 -3.98 -23.93
N PHE A 369 -7.96 -3.92 -24.53
CA PHE A 369 -8.41 -2.74 -25.29
C PHE A 369 -8.82 -1.57 -24.40
N VAL A 370 -9.49 -1.85 -23.27
CA VAL A 370 -10.04 -0.81 -22.36
C VAL A 370 -8.99 -0.32 -21.36
N LEU A 371 -8.05 -1.16 -20.95
CA LEU A 371 -6.97 -0.86 -20.02
C LEU A 371 -5.64 -1.45 -20.53
N PRO A 372 -5.07 -0.89 -21.61
CA PRO A 372 -3.78 -1.35 -22.11
C PRO A 372 -2.72 -1.29 -20.99
N HIS A 373 -2.02 -2.40 -20.79
CA HIS A 373 -1.03 -2.63 -19.72
C HIS A 373 -1.55 -2.87 -18.29
N ALA A 374 -2.86 -2.94 -18.04
CA ALA A 374 -3.36 -3.33 -16.72
C ALA A 374 -3.30 -4.84 -16.46
N TYR A 375 -3.17 -5.65 -17.52
CA TYR A 375 -3.12 -7.11 -17.51
C TYR A 375 -2.03 -7.69 -18.46
N ALA A 376 -1.28 -6.84 -19.17
CA ALA A 376 -0.28 -7.32 -20.12
C ALA A 376 0.92 -7.91 -19.35
N ASP A 377 1.11 -9.22 -19.50
CA ASP A 377 2.22 -10.07 -19.02
C ASP A 377 2.13 -10.68 -17.61
N GLU A 378 1.04 -11.38 -17.24
CA GLU A 378 0.98 -12.02 -15.91
C GLU A 378 0.70 -13.53 -15.85
N HIS A 379 0.01 -14.17 -16.81
CA HIS A 379 -0.24 -15.63 -16.73
C HIS A 379 0.83 -16.44 -17.47
N GLN A 380 1.76 -17.01 -16.70
CA GLN A 380 2.82 -17.88 -17.20
C GLN A 380 2.29 -19.27 -17.56
N THR A 381 1.31 -19.78 -16.82
CA THR A 381 0.75 -21.11 -17.01
C THR A 381 -0.72 -21.05 -17.35
N HIS A 382 -1.10 -21.76 -18.42
CA HIS A 382 -2.45 -21.77 -18.95
C HIS A 382 -3.14 -23.08 -18.55
N TYR A 383 -4.07 -23.02 -17.60
CA TYR A 383 -4.85 -24.17 -17.17
C TYR A 383 -6.17 -24.27 -17.94
N THR A 384 -6.51 -25.50 -18.30
CA THR A 384 -7.86 -25.86 -18.69
C THR A 384 -8.47 -26.66 -17.54
N LYS A 385 -9.80 -26.76 -17.49
CA LYS A 385 -10.45 -27.63 -16.52
C LYS A 385 -9.85 -29.05 -16.54
N GLN A 386 -9.63 -29.61 -17.72
CA GLN A 386 -9.11 -30.98 -17.86
C GLN A 386 -7.66 -31.10 -17.37
N SER A 387 -6.78 -30.15 -17.73
CA SER A 387 -5.38 -30.19 -17.33
C SER A 387 -5.21 -29.98 -15.83
N LEU A 388 -5.95 -29.04 -15.23
CA LEU A 388 -5.96 -28.81 -13.79
C LEU A 388 -6.47 -30.05 -13.03
N PHE A 389 -7.57 -30.65 -13.49
CA PHE A 389 -8.14 -31.83 -12.85
C PHE A 389 -7.19 -33.03 -12.88
N ALA A 390 -6.49 -33.24 -14.00
CA ALA A 390 -5.46 -34.28 -14.12
C ALA A 390 -4.29 -34.03 -13.16
N LEU A 391 -3.84 -32.77 -13.06
CA LEU A 391 -2.75 -32.38 -12.18
C LEU A 391 -3.09 -32.58 -10.69
N LEU A 392 -4.29 -32.16 -10.27
CA LEU A 392 -4.77 -32.34 -8.90
C LEU A 392 -4.85 -33.83 -8.51
N LYS A 393 -5.37 -34.67 -9.41
CA LYS A 393 -5.41 -36.12 -9.20
C LYS A 393 -4.01 -36.73 -9.09
N LYS A 394 -3.06 -36.29 -9.92
CA LYS A 394 -1.64 -36.72 -9.85
C LYS A 394 -1.02 -36.42 -8.49
N HIS A 395 -1.47 -35.36 -7.83
CA HIS A 395 -1.00 -34.93 -6.51
C HIS A 395 -1.89 -35.37 -5.34
N ASN A 396 -2.65 -36.46 -5.52
CA ASN A 396 -3.48 -37.06 -4.47
C ASN A 396 -4.57 -36.13 -3.91
N PHE A 397 -5.22 -35.36 -4.79
CA PHE A 397 -6.45 -34.64 -4.47
C PHE A 397 -7.65 -35.28 -5.16
N THR A 398 -8.77 -35.39 -4.43
CA THR A 398 -10.08 -35.72 -5.00
C THR A 398 -10.88 -34.45 -5.20
N ILE A 399 -11.46 -34.29 -6.38
CA ILE A 399 -12.34 -33.17 -6.71
C ILE A 399 -13.72 -33.47 -6.13
N VAL A 400 -14.24 -32.54 -5.33
CA VAL A 400 -15.54 -32.66 -4.66
C VAL A 400 -16.61 -31.87 -5.41
N ASP A 401 -16.30 -30.63 -5.77
CA ASP A 401 -17.22 -29.72 -6.47
C ASP A 401 -16.42 -28.71 -7.31
N TYR A 402 -17.07 -28.03 -8.24
CA TYR A 402 -16.49 -26.89 -8.96
C TYR A 402 -17.57 -25.90 -9.39
N LYS A 403 -17.21 -24.63 -9.45
CA LYS A 403 -18.10 -23.54 -9.89
C LYS A 403 -17.41 -22.69 -10.95
N TYR A 404 -18.23 -22.00 -11.73
CA TYR A 404 -17.76 -20.99 -12.68
C TYR A 404 -18.30 -19.61 -12.33
N ILE A 405 -17.46 -18.60 -12.56
CA ILE A 405 -17.88 -17.20 -12.65
C ILE A 405 -17.82 -16.81 -14.12
N CYS A 406 -18.93 -16.29 -14.65
CA CYS A 406 -19.05 -15.86 -16.05
C CYS A 406 -18.63 -16.90 -17.11
N ASN A 407 -18.66 -18.19 -16.77
CA ASN A 407 -18.19 -19.29 -17.64
C ASN A 407 -16.73 -19.10 -18.10
N SER A 408 -15.89 -18.54 -17.25
CA SER A 408 -14.49 -18.19 -17.56
C SER A 408 -13.54 -18.41 -16.38
N GLU A 409 -13.88 -18.02 -15.15
CA GLU A 409 -13.07 -18.39 -13.97
C GLU A 409 -13.61 -19.68 -13.38
N LEU A 410 -12.72 -20.67 -13.23
CA LEU A 410 -13.00 -21.97 -12.64
C LEU A 410 -12.52 -21.97 -11.18
N ILE A 411 -13.42 -22.25 -10.24
CA ILE A 411 -13.09 -22.46 -8.83
C ILE A 411 -13.40 -23.91 -8.46
N VAL A 412 -12.40 -24.64 -7.99
CA VAL A 412 -12.44 -26.07 -7.73
C VAL A 412 -12.31 -26.33 -6.23
N LEU A 413 -13.21 -27.15 -5.69
CA LEU A 413 -13.16 -27.67 -4.33
C LEU A 413 -12.55 -29.08 -4.33
N CYS A 414 -11.49 -29.27 -3.58
CA CYS A 414 -10.76 -30.52 -3.48
C CYS A 414 -10.61 -30.99 -2.03
N LYS A 415 -10.41 -32.30 -1.87
CA LYS A 415 -10.05 -32.96 -0.61
C LYS A 415 -8.73 -33.69 -0.74
N LYS A 416 -7.86 -33.55 0.27
CA LYS A 416 -6.60 -34.30 0.36
C LYS A 416 -6.89 -35.79 0.52
N ILE A 417 -6.30 -36.61 -0.33
CA ILE A 417 -6.19 -38.06 -0.14
C ILE A 417 -4.90 -38.32 0.64
N PRO A 418 -4.97 -38.97 1.82
CA PRO A 418 -3.76 -39.37 2.55
C PRO A 418 -2.88 -40.25 1.68
N LYS A 419 -1.57 -39.99 1.65
CA LYS A 419 -0.63 -40.93 1.01
C LYS A 419 -0.70 -42.24 1.80
N LYS A 420 -1.02 -43.36 1.14
CA LYS A 420 -0.86 -44.69 1.76
C LYS A 420 0.62 -44.80 2.17
N ILE A 421 0.89 -44.88 3.47
CA ILE A 421 2.21 -45.26 3.96
C ILE A 421 2.48 -46.65 3.38
N PRO A 422 3.57 -46.90 2.64
CA PRO A 422 3.92 -48.24 2.23
C PRO A 422 4.00 -49.12 3.48
N ASN A 423 3.33 -50.27 3.47
CA ASN A 423 3.27 -51.21 4.61
C ASN A 423 4.64 -51.64 5.15
N SER A 424 5.74 -51.38 4.44
CA SER A 424 7.11 -51.67 4.88
C SER A 424 7.60 -50.83 6.07
N LEU A 425 6.95 -49.72 6.44
CA LEU A 425 7.29 -48.94 7.64
C LEU A 425 6.46 -49.31 8.88
N ALA A 426 5.33 -50.01 8.71
CA ALA A 426 4.54 -50.52 9.82
C ALA A 426 5.22 -51.74 10.47
N GLU A 427 5.88 -52.59 9.67
CA GLU A 427 6.67 -53.72 10.17
C GLU A 427 7.96 -53.25 10.87
N ALA A 428 8.59 -52.15 10.43
CA ALA A 428 9.77 -51.61 11.10
C ALA A 428 9.49 -51.03 12.51
N ARG A 429 8.22 -50.77 12.86
CA ARG A 429 7.81 -50.32 14.20
C ARG A 429 7.45 -51.47 15.14
N SER A 430 7.14 -52.68 14.66
CA SER A 430 6.93 -53.84 15.52
C SER A 430 8.23 -54.47 16.03
N PHE A 431 9.35 -54.27 15.32
CA PHE A 431 10.68 -54.78 15.71
C PHE A 431 11.43 -53.94 16.76
N ARG A 432 10.88 -52.80 17.21
CA ARG A 432 11.51 -51.97 18.26
C ARG A 432 11.02 -52.21 19.69
N ASN A 433 10.16 -53.22 19.92
CA ASN A 433 9.67 -53.59 21.26
C ASN A 433 10.38 -54.80 21.89
N PHE A 434 11.60 -55.14 21.46
CA PHE A 434 12.47 -56.05 22.20
C PHE A 434 13.91 -55.52 22.24
N ARG A 435 14.21 -54.67 23.23
CA ARG A 435 15.39 -54.71 24.10
C ARG A 435 15.41 -53.53 25.05
#